data_AF-A0A1F7J1Y8-F1
#
_entry.id   AF-A0A1F7J1Y8-F1
#
_cell.length_a   1.000
_cell.length_b   1.000
_cell.length_c   1.000
_cell.angle_alpha   90.00
_cell.angle_beta   90.00
_cell.angle_gamma   90.00
#
_symmetry.space_group_name_H-M   'P 1'
#
loop_
_entity.id
_entity.type
_entity.pdbx_description
1 polymer ?
#
loop_
_entity_poly.entity_id
_entity_poly.type
_entity_poly.pdbx_seq_one_letter_code
_entity_poly.pdbx_strand_id
1 'polypeptide(L)'
;MSISKTQIKTSLPYCLYRVDNRFFKTGDKFNTKIRFVKVETTPNRRTQSSQNIETIRDRWGIDAHSDVEIYTDKIFDNKDVDKAEKFTLKLANDFIKTYRYFSPEAVHLIPLTSEDLFGLTILSNGKGIANFTFAGGITVANPLLNHEVSNKIEQAIANKMKIQLWEELMLNANQYLYQTEYRHSVLESIIALELVVSDFIRKVCRKKNISSKAIESYIRDVGLTGNIDTTLRILLSGNQIPDAITLRKCKTSIKIRNAIVHKGKKDVNEKEARDSLEYSKKLIQFLTTLLI
;
A
#
# COMPACT_ATOMS: atom_id res chain seq x y z
N MET A 1 39.48 4.34 -8.45
CA MET A 1 38.54 5.37 -7.98
C MET A 1 37.72 4.77 -6.86
N SER A 2 37.84 5.29 -5.64
CA SER A 2 36.99 4.86 -4.52
C SER A 2 35.58 5.41 -4.76
N ILE A 3 34.60 4.53 -4.97
CA ILE A 3 33.20 4.92 -5.12
C ILE A 3 32.76 5.46 -3.76
N SER A 4 32.57 6.78 -3.66
CA SER A 4 31.99 7.43 -2.50
C SER A 4 30.60 6.85 -2.22
N LYS A 5 30.49 6.05 -1.15
CA LYS A 5 29.20 5.48 -0.72
C LYS A 5 28.65 6.27 0.44
N THR A 6 27.42 6.74 0.30
CA THR A 6 26.64 7.31 1.39
C THR A 6 25.89 6.19 2.10
N GLN A 7 25.97 6.18 3.43
CA GLN A 7 25.17 5.33 4.28
C GLN A 7 24.14 6.19 5.04
N ILE A 8 22.87 5.79 5.00
CA ILE A 8 21.80 6.41 5.78
C ILE A 8 21.26 5.37 6.76
N LYS A 9 21.05 5.77 8.00
CA LYS A 9 20.41 4.94 9.04
C LYS A 9 19.24 5.70 9.65
N THR A 10 18.16 5.01 9.97
CA THR A 10 16.99 5.56 10.68
C THR A 10 16.21 4.41 11.31
N SER A 11 15.28 4.70 12.21
CA SER A 11 14.37 3.73 12.80
C SER A 11 12.92 4.09 12.47
N LEU A 12 12.04 3.10 12.35
CA LEU A 12 10.61 3.26 12.03
C LEU A 12 9.72 3.02 13.27
N PRO A 13 8.50 3.58 13.31
CA PRO A 13 7.55 3.38 14.42
C PRO A 13 6.95 1.96 14.49
N TYR A 14 7.19 1.12 13.49
CA TYR A 14 6.65 -0.25 13.43
C TYR A 14 7.67 -1.24 12.91
N CYS A 15 7.48 -2.51 13.27
CA CYS A 15 8.33 -3.60 12.84
C CYS A 15 7.83 -4.21 11.53
N LEU A 16 8.69 -4.31 10.52
CA LEU A 16 8.45 -5.07 9.29
C LEU A 16 8.67 -6.57 9.54
N TYR A 17 7.91 -7.13 10.48
CA TYR A 17 8.13 -8.41 11.18
C TYR A 17 8.47 -9.63 10.30
N ARG A 18 8.06 -9.66 9.02
CA ARG A 18 8.27 -10.80 8.11
C ARG A 18 9.17 -10.49 6.91
N VAL A 19 9.81 -9.34 6.91
CA VAL A 19 10.79 -9.00 5.89
C VAL A 19 12.13 -9.54 6.37
N ASP A 20 12.82 -10.31 5.53
CA ASP A 20 14.16 -10.76 5.88
C ASP A 20 15.15 -9.59 6.00
N ASN A 21 16.25 -9.81 6.71
CA ASN A 21 17.23 -8.78 7.00
C ASN A 21 18.26 -8.59 5.86
N ARG A 22 17.95 -8.99 4.62
CA ARG A 22 18.90 -8.85 3.51
C ARG A 22 18.85 -7.43 2.94
N PHE A 23 19.80 -7.14 2.06
CA PHE A 23 19.75 -5.91 1.26
C PHE A 23 18.88 -6.12 0.02
N PHE A 24 17.84 -5.29 -0.11
CA PHE A 24 17.00 -5.19 -1.30
C PHE A 24 17.60 -4.15 -2.24
N LYS A 25 17.95 -4.56 -3.45
CA LYS A 25 18.46 -3.65 -4.49
C LYS A 25 17.29 -2.91 -5.15
N THR A 26 17.41 -1.59 -5.27
CA THR A 26 16.30 -0.76 -5.75
C THR A 26 16.25 -0.58 -7.27
N GLY A 27 17.31 -0.98 -7.99
CA GLY A 27 17.40 -0.77 -9.45
C GLY A 27 17.44 0.70 -9.89
N ASP A 28 17.73 1.62 -8.96
CA ASP A 28 17.92 3.02 -9.28
C ASP A 28 19.30 3.28 -9.93
N LYS A 29 19.52 4.52 -10.39
CA LYS A 29 20.78 4.91 -11.03
C LYS A 29 21.94 5.11 -10.03
N PHE A 30 21.68 4.95 -8.74
CA PHE A 30 22.64 5.21 -7.66
C PHE A 30 23.05 3.92 -6.95
N ASN A 31 22.80 2.75 -7.56
CA ASN A 31 23.06 1.43 -7.00
C ASN A 31 22.52 1.28 -5.57
N THR A 32 21.38 1.91 -5.27
CA THR A 32 20.86 1.99 -3.92
C THR A 32 20.37 0.63 -3.45
N LYS A 33 20.73 0.26 -2.22
CA LYS A 33 20.22 -0.90 -1.50
C LYS A 33 19.69 -0.49 -0.14
N ILE A 34 18.60 -1.12 0.28
CA ILE A 34 17.93 -0.88 1.57
C ILE A 34 17.82 -2.20 2.33
N ARG A 35 17.96 -2.16 3.65
CA ARG A 35 17.79 -3.29 4.56
C ARG A 35 16.96 -2.85 5.75
N PHE A 36 16.10 -3.75 6.24
CA PHE A 36 15.34 -3.59 7.46
C PHE A 36 15.81 -4.60 8.48
N VAL A 37 16.06 -4.17 9.71
CA VAL A 37 16.53 -5.02 10.80
C VAL A 37 15.48 -4.92 11.91
N LYS A 38 14.90 -6.06 12.28
CA LYS A 38 14.02 -6.14 13.45
C LYS A 38 14.84 -5.86 14.71
N VAL A 39 14.30 -5.01 15.57
CA VAL A 39 14.89 -4.62 16.83
C VAL A 39 13.86 -4.79 17.93
N GLU A 40 14.08 -5.72 18.85
CA GLU A 40 13.16 -5.97 19.97
C GLU A 40 13.21 -4.83 21.00
N THR A 41 12.04 -4.40 21.45
CA THR A 41 11.90 -3.43 22.54
C THR A 41 11.67 -4.17 23.84
N THR A 42 12.19 -3.64 24.96
CA THR A 42 11.98 -4.26 26.27
C THR A 42 10.61 -3.81 26.82
N PRO A 43 9.63 -4.70 27.05
CA PRO A 43 8.31 -4.29 27.51
C PRO A 43 8.34 -3.73 28.93
N ASN A 44 7.54 -2.70 29.20
CA ASN A 44 7.32 -2.21 30.56
C ASN A 44 6.45 -3.22 31.35
N ARG A 45 6.73 -3.46 32.64
CA ARG A 45 6.09 -4.52 33.47
C ARG A 45 4.55 -4.54 33.48
N ARG A 46 3.89 -3.42 33.13
CA ARG A 46 2.43 -3.26 33.15
C ARG A 46 1.70 -3.84 31.92
N THR A 47 2.40 -4.22 30.85
CA THR A 47 1.81 -4.68 29.58
C THR A 47 1.99 -6.19 29.32
N GLN A 48 2.18 -7.01 30.37
CA GLN A 48 2.39 -8.46 30.22
C GLN A 48 1.12 -9.32 30.36
N SER A 49 -0.01 -8.78 30.85
CA SER A 49 -1.17 -9.59 31.29
C SER A 49 -2.47 -9.43 30.50
N SER A 50 -2.49 -8.71 29.37
CA SER A 50 -3.70 -8.55 28.54
C SER A 50 -3.87 -9.71 27.55
N GLN A 51 -5.12 -10.14 27.31
CA GLN A 51 -5.45 -11.20 26.33
C GLN A 51 -5.48 -10.71 24.88
N ASN A 52 -5.52 -9.38 24.64
CA ASN A 52 -5.57 -8.77 23.30
C ASN A 52 -4.23 -8.16 22.87
N ILE A 53 -3.16 -8.65 23.47
CA ILE A 53 -1.88 -7.95 23.50
C ILE A 53 -1.22 -7.96 22.13
N GLU A 54 -1.26 -9.08 21.41
CA GLU A 54 -0.65 -9.22 20.07
C GLU A 54 -1.26 -8.21 19.07
N THR A 55 -2.59 -8.04 19.10
CA THR A 55 -3.30 -7.10 18.21
C THR A 55 -3.06 -5.63 18.56
N ILE A 56 -2.83 -5.30 19.84
CA ILE A 56 -2.47 -3.95 20.30
C ILE A 56 -0.98 -3.65 20.02
N ARG A 57 -0.11 -4.68 20.07
CA ARG A 57 1.34 -4.60 19.91
C ARG A 57 1.80 -4.25 18.50
N ASP A 58 1.06 -4.67 17.47
CA ASP A 58 1.41 -4.49 16.04
C ASP A 58 1.24 -3.06 15.51
N ARG A 59 0.36 -2.25 16.12
CA ARG A 59 0.05 -0.90 15.59
C ARG A 59 1.14 0.15 15.86
N TRP A 60 2.02 -0.06 16.84
CA TRP A 60 2.87 1.01 17.39
C TRP A 60 4.32 0.58 17.72
N GLY A 61 4.77 -0.58 17.23
CA GLY A 61 6.14 -1.04 17.49
C GLY A 61 6.43 -1.31 18.97
N ILE A 62 5.42 -1.80 19.72
CA ILE A 62 5.46 -1.92 21.19
C ILE A 62 6.46 -2.99 21.64
N ASP A 63 6.60 -4.08 20.89
CA ASP A 63 7.51 -5.22 21.18
C ASP A 63 8.75 -5.25 20.26
N ALA A 64 8.69 -4.56 19.12
CA ALA A 64 9.82 -4.41 18.22
C ALA A 64 9.60 -3.24 17.26
N HIS A 65 10.69 -2.66 16.77
CA HIS A 65 10.70 -1.71 15.66
C HIS A 65 11.61 -2.20 14.54
N SER A 66 11.66 -1.46 13.43
CA SER A 66 12.61 -1.72 12.35
C SER A 66 13.63 -0.61 12.22
N ASP A 67 14.91 -0.97 12.38
CA ASP A 67 16.01 -0.15 11.92
C ASP A 67 16.15 -0.30 10.41
N VAL A 68 16.40 0.82 9.74
CA VAL A 68 16.57 0.91 8.29
C VAL A 68 18.00 1.31 8.01
N GLU A 69 18.65 0.54 7.13
CA GLU A 69 19.96 0.87 6.60
C GLU A 69 19.89 1.02 5.07
N ILE A 70 20.32 2.17 4.57
CA ILE A 70 20.38 2.46 3.13
C ILE A 70 21.84 2.70 2.75
N TYR A 71 22.29 2.09 1.66
CA TYR A 71 23.57 2.39 1.04
C TYR A 71 23.32 2.84 -0.39
N THR A 72 23.89 3.96 -0.78
CA THR A 72 23.67 4.58 -2.09
C THR A 72 24.92 5.31 -2.57
N ASP A 73 25.13 5.32 -3.89
CA ASP A 73 26.14 6.14 -4.54
C ASP A 73 25.67 7.60 -4.67
N LYS A 74 24.44 7.91 -4.26
CA LYS A 74 23.94 9.27 -4.15
C LYS A 74 24.64 9.99 -3.01
N ILE A 75 25.26 11.13 -3.31
CA ILE A 75 25.96 11.96 -2.33
C ILE A 75 24.97 12.96 -1.74
N PHE A 76 25.04 13.13 -0.41
CA PHE A 76 24.29 14.13 0.33
C PHE A 76 25.30 14.94 1.16
N ASP A 77 25.31 16.25 0.99
CA ASP A 77 26.16 17.15 1.77
C ASP A 77 25.46 17.60 3.08
N ASN A 78 26.18 18.32 3.96
CA ASN A 78 25.65 18.83 5.23
C ASN A 78 24.39 19.70 5.11
N LYS A 79 24.13 20.27 3.94
CA LYS A 79 22.96 21.11 3.66
C LYS A 79 21.78 20.32 3.06
N ASP A 80 21.96 19.02 2.81
CA ASP A 80 21.01 18.18 2.09
C ASP A 80 20.21 17.24 3.00
N VAL A 81 20.12 17.52 4.31
CA VAL A 81 19.39 16.68 5.27
C VAL A 81 17.94 16.45 4.80
N ASP A 82 17.22 17.51 4.42
CA ASP A 82 15.84 17.40 3.90
C ASP A 82 15.75 16.56 2.61
N LYS A 83 16.79 16.60 1.77
CA LYS A 83 16.83 15.80 0.53
C LYS A 83 17.10 14.34 0.82
N ALA A 84 17.95 14.05 1.82
CA ALA A 84 18.24 12.70 2.29
C ALA A 84 17.02 12.11 3.00
N GLU A 85 16.33 12.89 3.82
CA GLU A 85 15.07 12.52 4.47
C GLU A 85 14.00 12.18 3.43
N LYS A 86 13.72 13.07 2.48
CA LYS A 86 12.75 12.81 1.39
C LYS A 86 13.13 11.58 0.55
N PHE A 87 14.43 11.34 0.36
CA PHE A 87 14.91 10.15 -0.33
C PHE A 87 14.67 8.88 0.47
N THR A 88 14.97 8.89 1.77
CA THR A 88 14.71 7.79 2.70
C THR A 88 13.22 7.48 2.81
N LEU A 89 12.38 8.50 3.03
CA LEU A 89 10.92 8.36 3.07
C LEU A 89 10.38 7.71 1.81
N LYS A 90 10.83 8.19 0.64
CA LYS A 90 10.39 7.64 -0.63
C LYS A 90 10.74 6.15 -0.72
N LEU A 91 11.97 5.77 -0.42
CA LEU A 91 12.41 4.37 -0.50
C LEU A 91 11.67 3.47 0.50
N ALA A 92 11.52 3.91 1.74
CA ALA A 92 10.80 3.16 2.76
C ALA A 92 9.32 3.01 2.39
N ASN A 93 8.66 4.07 1.92
CA ASN A 93 7.25 4.02 1.49
C ASN A 93 7.03 3.19 0.24
N ASP A 94 7.92 3.27 -0.74
CA ASP A 94 7.89 2.39 -1.91
C ASP A 94 7.99 0.92 -1.47
N PHE A 95 8.89 0.62 -0.53
CA PHE A 95 9.02 -0.72 0.06
C PHE A 95 7.76 -1.17 0.81
N ILE A 96 7.23 -0.36 1.74
CA ILE A 96 6.03 -0.66 2.52
C ILE A 96 4.84 -0.92 1.61
N LYS A 97 4.67 -0.09 0.57
CA LYS A 97 3.61 -0.24 -0.42
C LYS A 97 3.74 -1.57 -1.18
N THR A 98 4.94 -1.93 -1.63
CA THR A 98 5.20 -3.22 -2.27
C THR A 98 5.00 -4.40 -1.31
N TYR A 99 5.37 -4.25 -0.03
CA TYR A 99 5.16 -5.27 0.97
C TYR A 99 3.67 -5.51 1.24
N ARG A 100 2.88 -4.45 1.41
CA ARG A 100 1.41 -4.51 1.53
C ARG A 100 0.76 -5.21 0.33
N TYR A 101 1.31 -4.99 -0.86
CA TYR A 101 0.81 -5.62 -2.08
C TYR A 101 1.00 -7.15 -2.07
N PHE A 102 2.17 -7.64 -1.66
CA PHE A 102 2.48 -9.08 -1.66
C PHE A 102 2.11 -9.82 -0.37
N SER A 103 1.87 -9.09 0.73
CA SER A 103 1.55 -9.67 2.04
C SER A 103 0.24 -9.10 2.58
N PRO A 104 -0.87 -9.86 2.51
CA PRO A 104 -2.17 -9.44 3.05
C PRO A 104 -2.13 -9.08 4.54
N GLU A 105 -1.19 -9.66 5.28
CA GLU A 105 -1.03 -9.46 6.73
C GLU A 105 -0.35 -8.14 7.09
N ALA A 106 0.32 -7.50 6.12
CA ALA A 106 0.89 -6.17 6.27
C ALA A 106 -0.16 -5.03 6.18
N VAL A 107 -1.46 -5.34 6.27
CA VAL A 107 -2.57 -4.38 6.19
C VAL A 107 -2.49 -3.25 7.22
N HIS A 108 -1.81 -3.50 8.34
CA HIS A 108 -1.63 -2.55 9.43
C HIS A 108 -0.56 -1.48 9.14
N LEU A 109 0.31 -1.70 8.13
CA LEU A 109 1.37 -0.76 7.78
C LEU A 109 0.80 0.46 7.05
N ILE A 110 1.21 1.65 7.48
CA ILE A 110 0.78 2.94 6.92
C ILE A 110 1.96 3.66 6.27
N PRO A 111 1.74 4.48 5.22
CA PRO A 111 2.81 5.32 4.69
C PRO A 111 3.42 6.21 5.78
N LEU A 112 4.75 6.25 5.82
CA LEU A 112 5.56 7.08 6.70
C LEU A 112 5.54 8.54 6.27
N THR A 113 5.56 9.42 7.26
CA THR A 113 5.85 10.85 7.17
C THR A 113 7.24 11.15 7.72
N SER A 114 7.73 12.38 7.54
CA SER A 114 9.02 12.83 8.12
C SER A 114 9.10 12.61 9.62
N GLU A 115 7.98 12.79 10.32
CA GLU A 115 7.89 12.63 11.78
C GLU A 115 8.07 11.17 12.23
N ASP A 116 7.89 10.21 11.31
CA ASP A 116 8.07 8.78 11.57
C ASP A 116 9.52 8.30 11.38
N LEU A 117 10.44 9.17 10.93
CA LEU A 117 11.85 8.82 10.78
C LEU A 117 12.64 9.18 12.03
N PHE A 118 12.83 8.20 12.91
CA PHE A 118 13.58 8.39 14.15
C PHE A 118 15.08 8.22 13.91
N GLY A 119 15.90 9.13 14.46
CA GLY A 119 17.36 8.96 14.50
C GLY A 119 18.07 8.96 13.14
N LEU A 120 17.57 9.76 12.17
CA LEU A 120 18.17 9.84 10.83
C LEU A 120 19.65 10.26 10.89
N THR A 121 20.53 9.34 10.51
CA THR A 121 21.99 9.52 10.45
C THR A 121 22.48 9.36 9.03
N ILE A 122 23.28 10.31 8.53
CA ILE A 122 23.84 10.29 7.17
C ILE A 122 25.37 10.30 7.28
N LEU A 123 26.00 9.29 6.71
CA LEU A 123 27.46 9.16 6.63
C LEU A 123 27.86 9.21 5.16
N SER A 124 28.48 10.31 4.71
CA SER A 124 28.99 10.44 3.34
C SER A 124 30.49 10.75 3.37
N ASN A 125 31.30 9.95 2.68
CA ASN A 125 32.75 10.16 2.56
C ASN A 125 33.49 10.39 3.89
N GLY A 126 33.09 9.68 4.95
CA GLY A 126 33.73 9.79 6.28
C GLY A 126 33.38 11.06 7.06
N LYS A 127 32.51 11.93 6.55
CA LYS A 127 31.92 13.07 7.29
C LYS A 127 30.45 12.74 7.59
N GLY A 128 30.13 12.68 8.89
CA GLY A 128 28.81 12.34 9.37
C GLY A 128 27.99 13.57 9.76
N ILE A 129 26.71 13.55 9.43
CA ILE A 129 25.70 14.47 9.96
C ILE A 129 24.73 13.62 10.77
N ALA A 130 24.52 13.98 12.03
CA ALA A 130 23.60 13.30 12.92
C ALA A 130 22.58 14.32 13.44
N ASN A 131 21.30 14.06 13.19
CA ASN A 131 20.21 14.69 13.92
C ASN A 131 19.73 13.69 14.97
N PHE A 132 19.80 14.10 16.24
CA PHE A 132 19.49 13.24 17.38
C PHE A 132 18.10 13.52 17.93
N THR A 133 17.25 12.50 17.88
CA THR A 133 16.17 12.26 18.84
C THR A 133 16.22 10.78 19.23
N PHE A 134 16.27 10.52 20.54
CA PHE A 134 16.53 9.24 21.17
C PHE A 134 15.28 8.34 21.24
N ALA A 135 15.43 7.06 20.88
CA ALA A 135 15.11 5.90 21.72
C ALA A 135 15.59 4.63 20.99
N GLY A 136 16.46 3.84 21.63
CA GLY A 136 16.99 2.61 21.06
C GLY A 136 17.23 1.53 22.12
N GLY A 137 17.30 0.30 21.65
CA GLY A 137 17.88 -0.89 22.27
C GLY A 137 18.05 -1.93 21.17
N ILE A 138 19.19 -2.62 21.06
CA ILE A 138 19.55 -3.54 19.95
C ILE A 138 19.61 -4.98 20.46
N THR A 139 19.02 -5.96 19.75
CA THR A 139 19.58 -7.33 19.57
C THR A 139 18.94 -8.18 18.44
N VAL A 140 19.83 -8.96 17.81
CA VAL A 140 19.82 -10.13 16.88
C VAL A 140 18.52 -10.60 16.20
N ALA A 141 18.57 -10.59 14.85
CA ALA A 141 17.56 -11.10 13.93
C ALA A 141 17.49 -12.64 13.85
N ASN A 142 16.27 -13.19 13.83
CA ASN A 142 15.99 -14.60 13.54
C ASN A 142 15.73 -14.78 12.02
N PRO A 143 16.43 -15.67 11.28
CA PRO A 143 16.54 -15.59 9.81
C PRO A 143 15.45 -16.32 9.00
N LEU A 144 14.42 -16.88 9.62
CA LEU A 144 13.43 -17.70 8.90
C LEU A 144 12.03 -17.17 9.16
N LEU A 145 11.52 -16.34 8.24
CA LEU A 145 10.15 -16.49 7.72
C LEU A 145 9.93 -15.56 6.52
N ASN A 146 9.78 -16.20 5.35
CA ASN A 146 9.19 -15.73 4.09
C ASN A 146 10.09 -15.17 2.95
N HIS A 147 11.11 -15.94 2.56
CA HIS A 147 11.92 -15.73 1.35
C HIS A 147 11.13 -15.44 0.06
N GLU A 148 9.93 -16.02 -0.11
CA GLU A 148 9.12 -15.81 -1.31
C GLU A 148 8.60 -14.37 -1.42
N VAL A 149 8.09 -13.83 -0.31
CA VAL A 149 7.62 -12.43 -0.25
C VAL A 149 8.80 -11.48 -0.44
N SER A 150 9.93 -11.73 0.24
CA SER A 150 11.15 -10.94 0.05
C SER A 150 11.65 -10.96 -1.40
N ASN A 151 11.62 -12.12 -2.08
CA ASN A 151 12.02 -12.24 -3.48
C ASN A 151 11.08 -11.46 -4.41
N LYS A 152 9.76 -11.54 -4.20
CA LYS A 152 8.78 -10.76 -4.96
C LYS A 152 8.97 -9.26 -4.75
N ILE A 153 9.23 -8.83 -3.52
CA ILE A 153 9.52 -7.42 -3.19
C ILE A 153 10.80 -6.97 -3.90
N GLU A 154 11.90 -7.72 -3.80
CA GLU A 154 13.16 -7.35 -4.45
C GLU A 154 13.01 -7.24 -5.97
N GLN A 155 12.37 -8.23 -6.60
CA GLN A 155 12.09 -8.19 -8.03
C GLN A 155 11.21 -7.00 -8.41
N ALA A 156 10.15 -6.74 -7.65
CA ALA A 156 9.24 -5.62 -7.91
C ALA A 156 9.94 -4.26 -7.78
N ILE A 157 10.73 -4.06 -6.73
CA ILE A 157 11.47 -2.80 -6.54
C ILE A 157 12.54 -2.65 -7.62
N ALA A 158 13.36 -3.68 -7.86
CA ALA A 158 14.42 -3.65 -8.88
C ALA A 158 13.87 -3.37 -10.29
N ASN A 159 12.72 -3.95 -10.63
CA ASN A 159 12.05 -3.73 -11.91
C ASN A 159 11.19 -2.46 -11.94
N LYS A 160 11.17 -1.67 -10.87
CA LYS A 160 10.33 -0.45 -10.73
C LYS A 160 8.86 -0.74 -11.05
N MET A 161 8.37 -1.88 -10.56
CA MET A 161 6.98 -2.29 -10.69
C MET A 161 6.08 -1.15 -10.22
N LYS A 162 5.16 -0.75 -11.09
CA LYS A 162 4.13 0.23 -10.75
C LYS A 162 2.88 -0.53 -10.35
N ILE A 163 2.55 -0.47 -9.07
CA ILE A 163 1.23 -0.88 -8.57
C ILE A 163 0.21 0.07 -9.20
N GLN A 164 -0.85 -0.48 -9.78
CA GLN A 164 -1.86 0.33 -10.44
C GLN A 164 -2.70 1.07 -9.39
N LEU A 165 -3.20 2.26 -9.73
CA LEU A 165 -3.95 3.09 -8.77
C LEU A 165 -5.11 2.30 -8.12
N TRP A 166 -5.87 1.52 -8.87
CA TRP A 166 -6.96 0.72 -8.30
C TRP A 166 -6.47 -0.32 -7.28
N GLU A 167 -5.28 -0.89 -7.45
CA GLU A 167 -4.69 -1.82 -6.48
C GLU A 167 -4.33 -1.07 -5.18
N GLU A 168 -3.79 0.14 -5.30
CA GLU A 168 -3.48 1.01 -4.16
C GLU A 168 -4.74 1.37 -3.37
N LEU A 169 -5.81 1.77 -4.07
CA LEU A 169 -7.10 2.08 -3.46
C LEU A 169 -7.68 0.85 -2.75
N MET A 170 -7.53 -0.35 -3.31
CA MET A 170 -7.95 -1.59 -2.64
C MET A 170 -7.12 -1.92 -1.39
N LEU A 171 -5.81 -1.68 -1.41
CA LEU A 171 -4.94 -1.81 -0.24
C LEU A 171 -5.34 -0.81 0.86
N ASN A 172 -5.66 0.43 0.49
CA ASN A 172 -6.12 1.47 1.41
C ASN A 172 -7.50 1.13 1.98
N ALA A 173 -8.42 0.65 1.15
CA ALA A 173 -9.73 0.23 1.59
C ALA A 173 -9.65 -0.88 2.66
N ASN A 174 -8.73 -1.82 2.49
CA ASN A 174 -8.47 -2.88 3.47
C ASN A 174 -7.85 -2.34 4.77
N GLN A 175 -6.91 -1.40 4.66
CA GLN A 175 -6.32 -0.71 5.82
C GLN A 175 -7.39 0.05 6.61
N TYR A 176 -8.26 0.81 5.95
CA TYR A 176 -9.34 1.53 6.62
C TYR A 176 -10.34 0.58 7.28
N LEU A 177 -10.66 -0.56 6.66
CA LEU A 177 -11.48 -1.60 7.28
C LEU A 177 -10.84 -2.10 8.58
N TYR A 178 -9.54 -2.40 8.54
CA TYR A 178 -8.76 -2.83 9.70
C TYR A 178 -8.69 -1.74 10.81
N GLN A 179 -8.66 -0.47 10.41
CA GLN A 179 -8.68 0.68 11.32
C GLN A 179 -10.08 1.04 11.84
N THR A 180 -11.13 0.28 11.48
CA THR A 180 -12.54 0.58 11.79
C THR A 180 -13.07 1.88 11.16
N GLU A 181 -12.34 2.40 10.16
CA GLU A 181 -12.70 3.57 9.36
C GLU A 181 -13.60 3.16 8.18
N TYR A 182 -14.79 2.63 8.51
CA TYR A 182 -15.68 1.97 7.55
C TYR A 182 -16.10 2.84 6.37
N ARG A 183 -16.28 4.15 6.60
CA ARG A 183 -16.62 5.10 5.53
C ARG A 183 -15.51 5.18 4.49
N HIS A 184 -14.28 5.39 4.94
CA HIS A 184 -13.11 5.48 4.06
C HIS A 184 -12.89 4.17 3.31
N SER A 185 -13.11 3.02 3.96
CA SER A 185 -13.06 1.71 3.30
C SER A 185 -14.06 1.58 2.13
N VAL A 186 -15.31 2.03 2.33
CA VAL A 186 -16.32 2.04 1.25
C VAL A 186 -15.94 3.02 0.14
N LEU A 187 -15.45 4.22 0.47
CA LEU A 187 -15.06 5.21 -0.53
C LEU A 187 -13.96 4.65 -1.45
N GLU A 188 -12.86 4.19 -0.87
CA GLU A 188 -11.69 3.70 -1.60
C GLU A 188 -12.01 2.48 -2.47
N SER A 189 -12.74 1.50 -1.93
CA SER A 189 -13.11 0.30 -2.70
C SER A 189 -14.01 0.60 -3.90
N ILE A 190 -14.92 1.58 -3.77
CA ILE A 190 -15.82 1.96 -4.86
C ILE A 190 -15.13 2.86 -5.89
N ILE A 191 -14.17 3.71 -5.48
CA ILE A 191 -13.32 4.45 -6.43
C ILE A 191 -12.47 3.45 -7.23
N ALA A 192 -11.89 2.44 -6.59
CA ALA A 192 -11.14 1.39 -7.29
C ALA A 192 -12.01 0.68 -8.33
N LEU A 193 -13.24 0.31 -7.95
CA LEU A 193 -14.21 -0.31 -8.85
C LEU A 193 -14.55 0.59 -10.05
N GLU A 194 -14.78 1.88 -9.80
CA GLU A 194 -15.09 2.85 -10.85
C GLU A 194 -13.97 2.98 -11.89
N LEU A 195 -12.71 3.02 -11.44
CA LEU A 195 -11.55 3.08 -12.32
C LEU A 195 -11.49 1.85 -13.24
N VAL A 196 -11.64 0.64 -12.67
CA VAL A 196 -11.53 -0.60 -13.43
C VAL A 196 -12.70 -0.79 -14.38
N VAL A 197 -13.94 -0.51 -13.94
CA VAL A 197 -15.13 -0.57 -14.81
C VAL A 197 -14.99 0.40 -15.99
N SER A 198 -14.56 1.63 -15.72
CA SER A 198 -14.39 2.64 -16.76
C SER A 198 -13.27 2.26 -17.74
N ASP A 199 -12.14 1.75 -17.25
CA ASP A 199 -11.04 1.26 -18.11
C ASP A 199 -11.47 0.07 -18.97
N PHE A 200 -12.22 -0.88 -18.39
CA PHE A 200 -12.78 -2.00 -19.12
C PHE A 200 -13.68 -1.53 -20.28
N ILE A 201 -14.64 -0.64 -20.01
CA ILE A 201 -15.54 -0.07 -21.02
C ILE A 201 -14.72 0.64 -22.12
N ARG A 202 -13.73 1.46 -21.74
CA ARG A 202 -12.84 2.13 -22.71
C ARG A 202 -12.14 1.15 -23.62
N LYS A 203 -11.53 0.10 -23.07
CA LYS A 203 -10.77 -0.89 -23.84
C LYS A 203 -11.67 -1.65 -24.81
N VAL A 204 -12.85 -2.09 -24.36
CA VAL A 204 -13.81 -2.80 -25.21
C VAL A 204 -14.36 -1.90 -26.32
N CYS A 205 -14.78 -0.67 -26.00
CA CYS A 205 -15.32 0.28 -26.98
C CYS A 205 -14.27 0.75 -27.99
N ARG A 206 -13.01 0.92 -27.58
CA ARG A 206 -11.90 1.25 -28.50
C ARG A 206 -11.64 0.15 -29.51
N LYS A 207 -11.73 -1.12 -29.12
CA LYS A 207 -11.66 -2.27 -30.05
C LYS A 207 -12.77 -2.23 -31.11
N LYS A 208 -13.86 -1.52 -30.85
CA LYS A 208 -14.98 -1.28 -31.79
C LYS A 208 -14.86 0.06 -32.54
N ASN A 209 -13.70 0.72 -32.52
CA ASN A 209 -13.43 2.01 -33.16
C ASN A 209 -14.34 3.16 -32.70
N ILE A 210 -14.88 3.09 -31.48
CA ILE A 210 -15.65 4.19 -30.90
C ILE A 210 -14.68 5.28 -30.43
N SER A 211 -14.96 6.53 -30.77
CA SER A 211 -14.08 7.66 -30.41
C SER A 211 -13.97 7.84 -28.89
N SER A 212 -12.78 8.20 -28.40
CA SER A 212 -12.55 8.44 -26.97
C SER A 212 -13.52 9.48 -26.39
N LYS A 213 -13.86 10.54 -27.13
CA LYS A 213 -14.83 11.57 -26.69
C LYS A 213 -16.22 10.98 -26.45
N ALA A 214 -16.69 10.12 -27.35
CA ALA A 214 -17.98 9.45 -27.20
C ALA A 214 -17.98 8.48 -26.02
N ILE A 215 -16.88 7.72 -25.83
CA ILE A 215 -16.72 6.81 -24.70
C ILE A 215 -16.78 7.56 -23.36
N GLU A 216 -16.01 8.65 -23.21
CA GLU A 216 -16.00 9.41 -21.95
C GLU A 216 -17.36 10.06 -21.66
N SER A 217 -18.05 10.57 -22.69
CA SER A 217 -19.41 11.08 -22.50
C SER A 217 -20.34 9.97 -22.02
N TYR A 218 -20.33 8.83 -22.70
CA TYR A 218 -21.17 7.69 -22.35
C TYR A 218 -20.95 7.20 -20.92
N ILE A 219 -19.70 6.99 -20.50
CA ILE A 219 -19.37 6.51 -19.15
C ILE A 219 -19.92 7.47 -18.09
N ARG A 220 -19.74 8.78 -18.31
CA ARG A 220 -20.22 9.83 -17.41
C ARG A 220 -21.74 9.90 -17.35
N ASP A 221 -22.39 9.89 -18.50
CA ASP A 221 -23.83 10.12 -18.62
C ASP A 221 -24.64 8.92 -18.07
N VAL A 222 -24.12 7.70 -18.21
CA VAL A 222 -24.72 6.48 -17.63
C VAL A 222 -24.43 6.35 -16.12
N GLY A 223 -23.25 6.80 -15.69
CA GLY A 223 -22.80 6.69 -14.30
C GLY A 223 -22.49 5.26 -13.85
N LEU A 224 -21.79 5.13 -12.72
CA LEU A 224 -21.26 3.84 -12.26
C LEU A 224 -22.34 2.76 -12.04
N THR A 225 -23.49 3.13 -11.46
CA THR A 225 -24.60 2.20 -11.24
C THR A 225 -25.13 1.63 -12.57
N GLY A 226 -25.39 2.50 -13.55
CA GLY A 226 -25.87 2.09 -14.86
C GLY A 226 -24.82 1.28 -15.63
N ASN A 227 -23.55 1.66 -15.49
CA ASN A 227 -22.44 0.95 -16.11
C ASN A 227 -22.36 -0.51 -15.60
N ILE A 228 -22.50 -0.72 -14.29
CA ILE A 228 -22.50 -2.07 -13.72
C ILE A 228 -23.76 -2.87 -14.08
N ASP A 229 -24.94 -2.24 -14.03
CA ASP A 229 -26.20 -2.97 -14.19
C ASP A 229 -26.53 -3.30 -15.65
N THR A 230 -26.20 -2.39 -16.56
CA THR A 230 -26.64 -2.44 -17.96
C THR A 230 -25.45 -2.56 -18.90
N THR A 231 -24.48 -1.64 -18.83
CA THR A 231 -23.37 -1.58 -19.79
C THR A 231 -22.54 -2.85 -19.76
N LEU A 232 -22.15 -3.34 -18.57
CA LEU A 232 -21.39 -4.59 -18.47
C LEU A 232 -22.15 -5.77 -19.11
N ARG A 233 -23.47 -5.87 -18.94
CA ARG A 233 -24.27 -6.93 -19.57
C ARG A 233 -24.34 -6.82 -21.09
N ILE A 234 -24.31 -5.62 -21.64
CA ILE A 234 -24.29 -5.39 -23.08
C ILE A 234 -22.92 -5.73 -23.67
N LEU A 235 -21.85 -5.40 -22.93
CA LEU A 235 -20.48 -5.60 -23.39
C LEU A 235 -19.97 -7.03 -23.21
N LEU A 236 -20.53 -7.78 -22.26
CA LEU A 236 -20.15 -9.15 -21.94
C LEU A 236 -21.08 -10.15 -22.62
N SER A 237 -20.51 -11.20 -23.21
CA SER A 237 -21.28 -12.30 -23.78
C SER A 237 -21.96 -13.11 -22.67
N GLY A 238 -23.09 -13.79 -22.92
CA GLY A 238 -23.94 -14.40 -21.89
C GLY A 238 -23.23 -15.29 -20.84
N ASN A 239 -22.18 -16.01 -21.23
CA ASN A 239 -21.40 -16.88 -20.32
C ASN A 239 -20.30 -16.14 -19.53
N GLN A 240 -20.15 -14.84 -19.76
CA GLN A 240 -19.15 -13.96 -19.16
C GLN A 240 -19.81 -12.87 -18.30
N ILE A 241 -21.02 -13.11 -17.80
CA ILE A 241 -21.69 -12.16 -16.92
C ILE A 241 -21.26 -12.44 -15.47
N PRO A 242 -20.84 -11.43 -14.68
CA PRO A 242 -20.56 -11.61 -13.27
C PRO A 242 -21.77 -12.16 -12.51
N ASP A 243 -21.54 -12.91 -11.44
CA ASP A 243 -22.63 -13.49 -10.68
C ASP A 243 -23.58 -12.41 -10.13
N ALA A 244 -24.87 -12.75 -10.05
CA ALA A 244 -25.91 -11.79 -9.68
C ALA A 244 -25.73 -11.22 -8.27
N ILE A 245 -25.10 -11.98 -7.36
CA ILE A 245 -24.85 -11.55 -5.98
C ILE A 245 -23.79 -10.44 -5.99
N THR A 246 -22.69 -10.63 -6.71
CA THR A 246 -21.63 -9.63 -6.88
C THR A 246 -22.16 -8.34 -7.48
N LEU A 247 -22.94 -8.40 -8.57
CA LEU A 247 -23.53 -7.21 -9.17
C LEU A 247 -24.47 -6.49 -8.19
N ARG A 248 -25.35 -7.23 -7.51
CA ARG A 248 -26.27 -6.66 -6.52
C ARG A 248 -25.53 -5.98 -5.37
N LYS A 249 -24.49 -6.62 -4.84
CA LYS A 249 -23.69 -6.09 -3.73
C LYS A 249 -22.91 -4.85 -4.13
N CYS A 250 -22.28 -4.84 -5.30
CA CYS A 250 -21.64 -3.65 -5.85
C CYS A 250 -22.63 -2.47 -5.97
N LYS A 251 -23.84 -2.71 -6.47
CA LYS A 251 -24.90 -1.68 -6.54
C LYS A 251 -25.27 -1.13 -5.17
N THR A 252 -25.42 -2.00 -4.17
CA THR A 252 -25.67 -1.56 -2.79
C THR A 252 -24.52 -0.71 -2.27
N SER A 253 -23.27 -1.12 -2.49
CA SER A 253 -22.08 -0.37 -2.07
C SER A 253 -21.96 0.98 -2.75
N ILE A 254 -22.33 1.11 -4.03
CA ILE A 254 -22.40 2.41 -4.72
C ILE A 254 -23.45 3.31 -4.08
N LYS A 255 -24.62 2.78 -3.71
CA LYS A 255 -25.63 3.57 -2.99
C LYS A 255 -25.10 4.06 -1.64
N ILE A 256 -24.35 3.23 -0.92
CA ILE A 256 -23.71 3.62 0.35
C ILE A 256 -22.67 4.72 0.09
N ARG A 257 -21.78 4.56 -0.90
CA ARG A 257 -20.81 5.59 -1.30
C ARG A 257 -21.50 6.91 -1.61
N ASN A 258 -22.56 6.88 -2.42
CA ASN A 258 -23.31 8.08 -2.78
C ASN A 258 -23.97 8.74 -1.57
N ALA A 259 -24.46 7.96 -0.61
CA ALA A 259 -24.98 8.48 0.65
C ALA A 259 -23.88 9.12 1.53
N ILE A 260 -22.68 8.53 1.58
CA ILE A 260 -21.53 9.12 2.28
C ILE A 260 -21.17 10.47 1.65
N VAL A 261 -20.94 10.48 0.33
CA VAL A 261 -20.43 11.65 -0.40
C VAL A 261 -21.46 12.78 -0.49
N HIS A 262 -22.71 12.48 -0.83
CA HIS A 262 -23.71 13.51 -1.13
C HIS A 262 -24.63 13.84 0.04
N LYS A 263 -24.76 12.94 1.02
CA LYS A 263 -25.67 13.11 2.17
C LYS A 263 -24.94 13.14 3.51
N GLY A 264 -23.63 13.00 3.52
CA GLY A 264 -22.83 12.98 4.76
C GLY A 264 -23.15 11.79 5.66
N LYS A 265 -23.59 10.64 5.11
CA LYS A 265 -23.92 9.43 5.88
C LYS A 265 -22.74 9.06 6.82
N LYS A 266 -23.00 8.97 8.13
CA LYS A 266 -21.97 8.69 9.14
C LYS A 266 -21.99 7.23 9.61
N ASP A 267 -23.16 6.61 9.60
CA ASP A 267 -23.49 5.29 10.10
C ASP A 267 -23.23 4.20 9.04
N VAL A 268 -21.96 3.93 8.76
CA VAL A 268 -21.55 2.77 7.96
C VAL A 268 -21.03 1.70 8.90
N ASN A 269 -21.62 0.50 8.88
CA ASN A 269 -21.17 -0.60 9.74
C ASN A 269 -20.10 -1.47 9.08
N GLU A 270 -19.44 -2.32 9.89
CA GLU A 270 -18.37 -3.20 9.42
C GLU A 270 -18.81 -4.11 8.28
N LYS A 271 -20.03 -4.67 8.35
CA LYS A 271 -20.55 -5.57 7.34
C LYS A 271 -20.75 -4.85 6.00
N GLU A 272 -21.26 -3.63 6.02
CA GLU A 272 -21.39 -2.78 4.82
C GLU A 272 -20.03 -2.49 4.18
N ALA A 273 -19.01 -2.17 4.98
CA ALA A 273 -17.65 -1.93 4.49
C ALA A 273 -16.99 -3.20 3.94
N ARG A 274 -17.10 -4.32 4.67
CA ARG A 274 -16.59 -5.63 4.26
C ARG A 274 -17.25 -6.13 2.99
N ASP A 275 -18.58 -6.06 2.90
CA ASP A 275 -19.34 -6.36 1.68
C ASP A 275 -18.82 -5.49 0.51
N SER A 276 -18.64 -4.18 0.74
CA SER A 276 -18.17 -3.26 -0.31
C SER A 276 -16.78 -3.60 -0.81
N LEU A 277 -15.84 -3.90 0.09
CA LEU A 277 -14.49 -4.31 -0.26
C LEU A 277 -14.47 -5.64 -1.02
N GLU A 278 -15.13 -6.67 -0.48
CA GLU A 278 -15.10 -8.03 -1.02
C GLU A 278 -15.70 -8.11 -2.43
N TYR A 279 -16.92 -7.57 -2.60
CA TYR A 279 -17.61 -7.68 -3.88
C TYR A 279 -17.05 -6.75 -4.95
N SER A 280 -16.52 -5.58 -4.56
CA SER A 280 -15.74 -4.74 -5.48
C SER A 280 -14.48 -5.47 -5.95
N LYS A 281 -13.76 -6.12 -5.04
CA LYS A 281 -12.58 -6.94 -5.38
C LYS A 281 -12.94 -8.05 -6.37
N LYS A 282 -14.02 -8.79 -6.11
CA LYS A 282 -14.50 -9.87 -6.98
C LYS A 282 -14.80 -9.37 -8.40
N LEU A 283 -15.54 -8.27 -8.51
CA LEU A 283 -15.87 -7.69 -9.82
C LEU A 283 -14.64 -7.13 -10.54
N ILE A 284 -13.74 -6.45 -9.82
CA ILE A 284 -12.46 -5.98 -10.37
C ILE A 284 -11.66 -7.15 -10.93
N GLN A 285 -11.45 -8.21 -10.13
CA GLN A 285 -10.71 -9.40 -10.55
C GLN A 285 -11.33 -10.01 -11.81
N PHE A 286 -12.65 -10.17 -11.82
CA PHE A 286 -13.39 -10.66 -12.98
C PHE A 286 -13.16 -9.81 -14.24
N LEU A 287 -13.22 -8.48 -14.14
CA LEU A 287 -13.01 -7.61 -15.30
C LEU A 287 -11.55 -7.60 -15.77
N THR A 288 -10.60 -7.67 -14.82
CA THR A 288 -9.17 -7.68 -15.16
C THR A 288 -8.74 -8.95 -15.89
N THR A 289 -9.34 -10.11 -15.59
CA THR A 289 -9.03 -11.36 -16.33
C THR A 289 -9.51 -11.34 -17.78
N LEU A 290 -10.51 -10.52 -18.10
CA LEU A 290 -11.01 -10.32 -19.47
C LEU A 290 -10.20 -9.30 -20.28
N LEU A 291 -9.28 -8.58 -19.63
CA LEU A 291 -8.43 -7.57 -20.26
C LEU A 291 -7.03 -8.07 -20.62
N ILE A 292 -6.68 -9.28 -20.17
CA ILE A 292 -5.48 -10.03 -20.57
C ILE A 292 -5.77 -10.68 -21.92
#